data_AF-A0ABD0BBW5-F1
#
_entry.id   AF-A0ABD0BBW5-F1
#
_cell.length_a   1.000
_cell.length_b   1.000
_cell.length_c   1.000
_cell.angle_alpha   90.00
_cell.angle_beta   90.00
_cell.angle_gamma   90.00
#
_symmetry.space_group_name_H-M   'P 1'
#
loop_
_entity.id
_entity.type
_entity.pdbx_description
1 polymer ?
#
loop_
_entity_poly.entity_id
_entity_poly.type
_entity_poly.pdbx_seq_one_letter_code
_entity_poly.pdbx_strand_id
1 'polypeptide(L)'
;MEIRVLARQGMSIRAIAQQLRVSRNTVRKYLRNPGLPIYPNRAARPTKLDPFKPYLQARIQAAKPHWIPATVLLRELREHGYTGGLSQLKAWLSPLRHDASGTIVRFETAPGKQMQVDFTIIRRGNRPLKAFVATLGFREQQAYGQQCQSARPALHQCPFCRRSTGAALGTSDTTN
;
A
#
# COMPACT_ATOMS: atom_id res chain seq x y z
N MET A 1 16.43 20.16 32.08
CA MET A 1 16.47 20.38 33.54
C MET A 1 17.43 21.53 33.90
N GLU A 2 17.44 22.61 33.12
CA GLU A 2 18.53 23.61 33.13
C GLU A 2 18.28 24.79 34.09
N ILE A 3 17.03 25.22 34.23
CA ILE A 3 16.59 26.29 35.15
C ILE A 3 17.08 26.06 36.60
N ARG A 4 17.08 24.79 37.03
CA ARG A 4 17.44 24.40 38.40
C ARG A 4 18.93 24.43 38.66
N VAL A 5 19.72 24.06 37.65
CA VAL A 5 21.18 24.09 37.73
C VAL A 5 21.65 25.54 37.84
N LEU A 6 21.12 26.42 37.00
CA LEU A 6 21.43 27.86 37.03
C LEU A 6 20.99 28.52 38.34
N ALA A 7 19.84 28.12 38.91
CA ALA A 7 19.40 28.61 40.21
C ALA A 7 20.30 28.13 41.37
N ARG A 8 20.79 26.88 41.32
CA ARG A 8 21.77 26.36 42.30
C ARG A 8 23.13 27.05 42.20
N GLN A 9 23.49 27.54 41.02
CA GLN A 9 24.67 28.37 40.78
C GLN A 9 24.51 29.83 41.28
N GLY A 10 23.38 30.17 41.92
CA GLY A 10 23.15 31.50 42.51
C GLY A 10 22.67 32.55 41.51
N MET A 11 22.32 32.19 40.27
CA MET A 11 21.83 33.16 39.30
C MET A 11 20.45 33.69 39.66
N SER A 12 20.23 35.00 39.44
CA SER A 12 18.92 35.62 39.65
C SER A 12 17.90 35.11 38.64
N ILE A 13 16.62 35.10 39.02
CA ILE A 13 15.49 34.72 38.13
C ILE A 13 15.52 35.52 36.81
N ARG A 14 15.96 36.78 36.86
CA ARG A 14 16.07 37.64 35.68
C ARG A 14 17.18 37.17 34.73
N ALA A 15 18.34 36.81 35.27
CA ALA A 15 19.45 36.29 34.48
C ALA A 15 19.09 34.95 33.83
N ILE A 16 18.48 34.04 34.60
CA ILE A 16 18.01 32.74 34.09
C ILE A 16 16.98 32.92 32.96
N ALA A 17 16.02 33.84 33.13
CA ALA A 17 15.02 34.13 32.11
C ALA A 17 15.62 34.68 30.80
N GLN A 18 16.66 35.53 30.91
CA GLN A 18 17.35 36.08 29.74
C GLN A 18 18.21 35.03 29.04
N GLN A 19 18.96 34.23 29.80
CA GLN A 19 19.84 33.18 29.27
C GLN A 19 19.04 32.08 28.54
N LEU A 20 17.94 31.62 29.15
CA LEU A 20 17.11 30.56 28.59
C LEU A 20 15.97 31.08 27.69
N ARG A 21 15.87 32.40 27.49
CA ARG A 21 14.81 33.08 26.72
C ARG A 21 13.39 32.63 27.07
N VAL A 22 13.13 32.37 28.34
CA VAL A 22 11.81 32.00 28.87
C VAL A 22 11.24 33.10 29.75
N SER A 23 9.92 33.16 29.89
CA SER A 23 9.30 34.15 30.77
C SER A 23 9.75 33.96 32.23
N ARG A 24 9.86 35.06 32.98
CA ARG A 24 10.14 35.01 34.43
C ARG A 24 9.08 34.19 35.19
N ASN A 25 7.84 34.15 34.68
CA ASN A 25 6.76 33.33 35.23
C ASN A 25 7.01 31.84 35.04
N THR A 26 7.57 31.45 33.89
CA THR A 26 8.02 30.07 33.62
C THR A 26 9.14 29.70 34.59
N VAL A 27 10.17 30.54 34.74
CA VAL A 27 11.27 30.29 35.69
C VAL A 27 10.74 30.11 37.12
N ARG A 28 9.89 31.01 37.61
CA ARG A 28 9.25 30.89 38.94
C ARG A 28 8.42 29.60 39.06
N LYS A 29 7.63 29.25 38.04
CA LYS A 29 6.80 28.04 38.02
C LYS A 29 7.64 26.78 38.18
N TYR A 30 8.75 26.67 37.45
CA TYR A 30 9.63 25.50 37.49
C TYR A 30 10.55 25.45 38.72
N LEU A 31 10.86 26.59 39.35
CA LEU A 31 11.54 26.61 40.64
C LEU A 31 10.62 26.22 41.80
N ARG A 32 9.34 26.64 41.76
CA ARG A 32 8.33 26.30 42.77
C ARG A 32 7.83 24.86 42.68
N ASN A 33 7.66 24.35 41.46
CA ASN A 33 7.21 22.98 41.22
C ASN A 33 8.38 22.11 40.73
N PRO A 34 9.05 21.39 41.65
CA PRO A 34 10.24 20.61 41.37
C PRO A 34 10.03 19.39 40.45
N GLY A 35 8.78 19.00 40.21
CA GLY A 35 8.42 17.88 39.34
C GLY A 35 8.38 18.25 37.85
N LEU A 36 8.46 17.24 36.99
CA LEU A 36 8.06 17.39 35.59
C LEU A 36 6.62 17.91 35.56
N PRO A 37 6.23 18.80 34.63
CA PRO A 37 4.83 19.13 34.43
C PRO A 37 4.11 17.85 34.04
N ILE A 38 3.44 17.23 35.00
CA ILE A 38 2.49 16.16 34.75
C ILE A 38 1.31 16.87 34.11
N TYR A 39 1.29 16.88 32.78
CA TYR A 39 0.08 17.21 32.07
C TYR A 39 -0.92 16.11 32.39
N PRO A 40 -2.01 16.39 33.13
CA PRO A 40 -3.03 15.38 33.32
C PRO A 40 -3.45 14.94 31.91
N ASN A 41 -3.42 13.62 31.68
CA ASN A 41 -3.92 13.07 30.43
C ASN A 41 -5.36 13.59 30.28
N ARG A 42 -5.60 14.43 29.26
CA ARG A 42 -6.90 15.06 29.11
C ARG A 42 -7.87 13.94 28.86
N ALA A 43 -8.81 13.74 29.80
CA ALA A 43 -9.86 12.74 29.64
C ALA A 43 -10.47 12.90 28.24
N ALA A 44 -10.49 11.80 27.48
CA ALA A 44 -11.01 11.81 26.13
C ALA A 44 -12.43 12.38 26.19
N ARG A 45 -12.67 13.46 25.44
CA ARG A 45 -13.98 14.11 25.43
C ARG A 45 -15.00 13.09 24.91
N PRO A 46 -16.19 13.00 25.53
CA PRO A 46 -17.24 12.15 25.01
C PRO A 46 -17.54 12.56 23.57
N THR A 47 -17.49 11.59 22.67
CA THR A 47 -17.77 11.78 21.26
C THR A 47 -19.23 11.48 20.98
N LYS A 48 -19.80 12.10 19.94
CA LYS A 48 -21.18 11.83 19.51
C LYS A 48 -21.41 10.35 19.12
N LEU A 49 -20.34 9.59 18.91
CA LEU A 49 -20.38 8.17 18.57
C LEU A 49 -20.55 7.27 19.81
N ASP A 50 -20.21 7.76 21.01
CA ASP A 50 -20.19 6.93 22.23
C ASP A 50 -21.52 6.21 22.53
N PRO A 51 -22.70 6.86 22.38
CA PRO A 51 -23.99 6.19 22.59
C PRO A 51 -24.26 5.04 21.61
N PHE A 52 -23.66 5.08 20.42
CA PHE A 52 -23.92 4.14 19.33
C PHE A 52 -22.89 3.00 19.25
N LYS A 53 -21.83 3.04 20.06
CA LYS A 53 -20.80 1.99 20.10
C LYS A 53 -21.36 0.59 20.40
N PRO A 54 -22.31 0.39 21.34
CA PRO A 54 -22.86 -0.94 21.62
C PRO A 54 -23.57 -1.55 20.41
N TYR A 55 -24.37 -0.74 19.71
CA TYR A 55 -25.05 -1.14 18.48
C TYR A 55 -24.04 -1.58 17.40
N LEU A 56 -23.00 -0.78 17.18
CA LEU A 56 -21.97 -1.09 16.19
C LEU A 56 -21.21 -2.38 16.52
N GLN A 57 -20.89 -2.62 17.79
CA GLN A 57 -20.22 -3.86 18.21
C GLN A 57 -21.10 -5.08 17.96
N ALA A 58 -22.37 -5.02 18.31
CA ALA A 58 -23.32 -6.10 18.03
C ALA A 58 -23.45 -6.36 16.52
N ARG A 59 -23.53 -5.29 15.72
CA ARG A 59 -23.64 -5.37 14.25
C ARG A 59 -22.40 -5.98 13.61
N ILE A 60 -21.21 -5.57 14.04
CA ILE A 60 -19.93 -6.12 13.57
C ILE A 60 -19.81 -7.60 13.95
N GLN A 61 -20.21 -7.96 15.16
CA GLN A 61 -20.16 -9.34 15.62
C GLN A 61 -21.11 -10.25 14.82
N ALA A 62 -22.33 -9.77 14.53
CA ALA A 62 -23.31 -10.48 13.72
C ALA A 62 -22.89 -10.65 12.25
N ALA A 63 -22.00 -9.79 11.75
CA ALA A 63 -21.55 -9.82 10.35
C ALA A 63 -20.32 -10.71 10.10
N LYS A 64 -19.66 -11.20 11.16
CA LYS A 64 -18.50 -12.10 11.02
C LYS A 64 -18.91 -13.34 10.22
N PRO A 65 -18.14 -13.75 9.20
CA PRO A 65 -16.75 -13.36 8.90
C PRO A 65 -16.58 -12.14 7.96
N HIS A 66 -17.66 -11.58 7.41
CA HIS A 66 -17.60 -10.51 6.43
C HIS A 66 -17.49 -9.12 7.06
N TRP A 67 -16.74 -8.24 6.41
CA TRP A 67 -16.56 -6.86 6.88
C TRP A 67 -17.60 -5.92 6.27
N ILE A 68 -18.38 -5.24 7.12
CA ILE A 68 -19.35 -4.24 6.68
C ILE A 68 -18.62 -2.91 6.40
N PRO A 69 -18.80 -2.30 5.21
CA PRO A 69 -18.21 -1.00 4.92
C PRO A 69 -18.78 0.11 5.81
N ALA A 70 -17.92 1.03 6.23
CA ALA A 70 -18.28 2.13 7.13
C ALA A 70 -19.40 3.03 6.58
N THR A 71 -19.60 3.08 5.27
CA THR A 71 -20.70 3.83 4.63
C THR A 71 -22.07 3.23 4.92
N VAL A 72 -22.17 1.89 4.96
CA VAL A 72 -23.42 1.19 5.30
C VAL A 72 -23.74 1.40 6.77
N LEU A 73 -22.76 1.23 7.66
CA LEU A 73 -22.92 1.51 9.08
C LEU A 73 -23.32 2.97 9.34
N LEU A 74 -22.78 3.92 8.59
CA LEU A 74 -23.18 5.33 8.72
C LEU A 74 -24.64 5.56 8.35
N ARG A 75 -25.16 4.87 7.32
CA ARG A 75 -26.56 4.97 6.92
C ARG A 75 -27.47 4.43 8.03
N GLU A 76 -27.19 3.24 8.53
CA GLU A 76 -27.92 2.64 9.66
C GLU A 76 -27.88 3.57 10.88
N LEU A 77 -26.71 4.12 11.22
CA LEU A 77 -26.57 5.07 12.33
C LEU A 77 -27.39 6.36 12.14
N ARG A 78 -27.49 6.88 10.91
CA ARG A 78 -28.31 8.07 10.62
C ARG A 78 -29.79 7.81 10.85
N GLU A 79 -30.26 6.61 10.50
CA GLU A 79 -31.64 6.17 10.79
C GLU A 79 -31.87 6.08 12.32
N HIS A 80 -30.84 5.73 13.08
CA HIS A 80 -30.84 5.76 14.55
C HIS A 80 -30.57 7.16 15.17
N GLY A 81 -30.50 8.23 14.38
CA GLY A 81 -30.36 9.61 14.88
C GLY A 81 -28.92 10.11 15.05
N TYR A 82 -27.92 9.45 14.46
CA TYR A 82 -26.53 9.90 14.50
C TYR A 82 -26.28 11.15 13.66
N THR A 83 -25.86 12.24 14.32
CA THR A 83 -25.54 13.54 13.68
C THR A 83 -24.05 13.75 13.43
N GLY A 84 -23.22 12.74 13.67
CA GLY A 84 -21.76 12.82 13.47
C GLY A 84 -21.31 12.54 12.04
N GLY A 85 -20.00 12.67 11.82
CA GLY A 85 -19.38 12.50 10.50
C GLY A 85 -18.74 11.11 10.30
N LEU A 86 -18.60 10.72 9.04
CA LEU A 86 -17.95 9.46 8.63
C LEU A 86 -16.53 9.30 9.19
N SER A 87 -15.79 10.40 9.34
CA SER A 87 -14.40 10.37 9.82
C SER A 87 -14.28 9.82 11.24
N GLN A 88 -15.20 10.17 12.15
CA GLN A 88 -15.20 9.65 13.53
C GLN A 88 -15.52 8.15 13.53
N LEU A 89 -16.49 7.73 12.73
CA LEU A 89 -16.83 6.31 12.58
C LEU A 89 -15.65 5.51 12.02
N LYS A 90 -14.98 6.00 10.98
CA LYS A 90 -13.79 5.35 10.40
C LYS A 90 -12.64 5.26 11.40
N ALA A 91 -12.37 6.32 12.16
CA ALA A 91 -11.34 6.32 13.19
C ALA A 91 -11.59 5.25 14.27
N TRP A 92 -12.86 5.07 14.66
CA TRP A 92 -13.26 4.05 15.61
C TRP A 92 -13.23 2.63 15.04
N LEU A 93 -13.59 2.45 13.76
CA LEU A 93 -13.58 1.15 13.08
C LEU A 93 -12.18 0.68 12.67
N SER A 94 -11.25 1.60 12.42
CA SER A 94 -9.88 1.30 12.00
C SER A 94 -9.17 0.23 12.84
N PRO A 95 -9.13 0.31 14.19
CA PRO A 95 -8.48 -0.72 15.00
C PRO A 95 -9.21 -2.07 15.00
N LEU A 96 -10.49 -2.11 14.65
CA LEU A 96 -11.30 -3.34 14.62
C LEU A 96 -11.16 -4.11 13.31
N ARG A 97 -10.64 -3.46 12.26
CA ARG A 97 -10.40 -4.07 10.97
C ARG A 97 -9.09 -4.86 11.05
N HIS A 98 -9.18 -6.17 11.22
CA HIS A 98 -8.08 -7.04 10.84
C HIS A 98 -8.03 -7.11 9.32
N ASP A 99 -6.95 -6.58 8.73
CA ASP A 99 -6.65 -6.87 7.33
C ASP A 99 -6.38 -8.37 7.23
N ALA A 100 -7.40 -9.11 6.81
CA ALA A 100 -7.22 -10.38 6.14
C ALA A 100 -6.60 -10.07 4.78
N SER A 101 -5.36 -9.58 4.78
CA SER A 101 -4.50 -9.68 3.61
C SER A 101 -4.36 -11.16 3.36
N GLY A 102 -5.26 -11.69 2.51
CA GLY A 102 -5.21 -13.06 2.06
C GLY A 102 -3.77 -13.33 1.67
N THR A 103 -3.19 -14.38 2.26
CA THR A 103 -1.85 -14.82 1.92
C THR A 103 -1.75 -14.82 0.40
N ILE A 104 -0.87 -13.99 -0.15
CA ILE A 104 -0.62 -13.98 -1.59
C ILE A 104 0.02 -15.34 -1.87
N VAL A 105 -0.80 -16.30 -2.26
CA VAL A 105 -0.33 -17.62 -2.65
C VAL A 105 0.37 -17.41 -3.98
N ARG A 106 1.70 -17.48 -3.96
CA ARG A 106 2.50 -17.48 -5.17
C ARG A 106 2.27 -18.83 -5.85
N PHE A 107 1.62 -18.80 -7.01
CA PHE A 107 1.46 -19.99 -7.85
C PHE A 107 2.72 -20.15 -8.71
N GLU A 108 3.48 -21.21 -8.48
CA GLU A 108 4.60 -21.59 -9.36
C GLU A 108 4.11 -22.66 -10.35
N THR A 109 3.99 -22.30 -11.63
CA THR A 109 3.66 -23.27 -12.68
C THR A 109 4.89 -23.70 -13.45
N ALA A 110 4.90 -24.96 -13.92
CA ALA A 110 5.93 -25.47 -14.83
C ALA A 110 6.00 -24.65 -16.15
N PRO A 111 7.16 -24.63 -16.83
CA PRO A 111 7.30 -24.01 -18.15
C PRO A 111 6.20 -24.40 -19.13
N GLY A 112 5.68 -23.42 -19.87
CA GLY A 112 4.66 -23.65 -20.90
C GLY A 112 3.25 -23.94 -20.38
N LYS A 113 3.02 -23.91 -19.06
CA LYS A 113 1.67 -24.06 -18.47
C LYS A 113 0.98 -22.72 -18.19
N GLN A 114 1.72 -21.62 -18.14
CA GLN A 114 1.18 -20.27 -17.90
C GLN A 114 1.87 -19.23 -18.78
N MET A 115 1.08 -18.31 -19.33
CA MET A 115 1.52 -17.17 -20.14
C MET A 115 0.74 -15.93 -19.72
N GLN A 116 1.42 -14.82 -19.42
CA GLN A 116 0.80 -13.52 -19.20
C GLN A 116 0.78 -12.75 -20.52
N VAL A 117 -0.40 -12.26 -20.92
CA VAL A 117 -0.57 -11.45 -22.13
C VAL A 117 -1.10 -10.08 -21.73
N ASP A 118 -0.30 -9.06 -21.98
CA ASP A 118 -0.67 -7.67 -21.73
C ASP A 118 -0.79 -6.92 -23.06
N PHE A 119 -1.75 -6.01 -23.14
CA PHE A 119 -1.87 -5.10 -24.28
C PHE A 119 -1.11 -3.81 -24.00
N THR A 120 -0.34 -3.35 -24.98
CA THR A 120 0.37 -2.07 -24.93
C THR A 120 0.14 -1.25 -26.18
N ILE A 121 0.26 0.07 -26.05
CA ILE A 121 0.11 1.00 -27.15
C ILE A 121 1.44 1.72 -27.33
N ILE A 122 2.12 1.42 -28.43
CA ILE A 122 3.37 2.08 -28.82
C ILE A 122 3.00 3.28 -29.70
N ARG A 123 3.14 4.49 -29.16
CA ARG A 123 2.88 5.72 -29.90
C ARG A 123 4.05 6.03 -30.84
N ARG A 124 3.83 5.93 -32.16
CA ARG A 124 4.74 6.47 -33.19
C ARG A 124 4.02 7.55 -34.00
N GLY A 125 4.23 8.81 -33.64
CA GLY A 125 3.59 9.94 -34.30
C GLY A 125 2.06 9.84 -34.27
N ASN A 126 1.40 10.16 -35.39
CA ASN A 126 -0.06 10.22 -35.47
C ASN A 126 -0.75 8.87 -35.72
N ARG A 127 -0.02 7.75 -35.66
CA ARG A 127 -0.56 6.40 -35.84
C ARG A 127 -0.09 5.50 -34.69
N PRO A 128 -0.92 5.31 -33.64
CA PRO A 128 -0.55 4.43 -32.53
C PRO A 128 -0.58 2.96 -32.96
N LEU A 129 0.46 2.21 -32.60
CA LEU A 129 0.52 0.77 -32.80
C LEU A 129 -0.01 0.07 -31.54
N LYS A 130 -1.01 -0.80 -31.72
CA LYS A 130 -1.48 -1.71 -30.67
C LYS A 130 -0.64 -2.97 -30.75
N ALA A 131 0.03 -3.33 -29.67
CA ALA A 131 0.80 -4.55 -29.56
C ALA A 131 0.30 -5.35 -28.35
N PHE A 132 0.46 -6.67 -28.38
CA PHE A 132 0.34 -7.49 -27.19
C PHE A 132 1.72 -8.07 -26.88
N VAL A 133 2.07 -8.12 -25.60
CA VAL A 133 3.31 -8.70 -25.11
C VAL A 133 2.93 -9.97 -24.35
N ALA A 134 3.43 -11.10 -24.84
CA ALA A 134 3.23 -12.39 -24.20
C ALA A 134 4.50 -12.79 -23.46
N THR A 135 4.42 -12.91 -22.13
CA THR A 135 5.52 -13.38 -21.29
C THR A 135 5.19 -14.77 -20.78
N LEU A 136 6.00 -15.76 -21.16
CA LEU A 136 5.88 -17.11 -20.61
C LEU A 136 6.38 -17.11 -19.16
N GLY A 137 5.63 -17.73 -18.25
CA GLY A 137 5.92 -17.77 -16.82
C GLY A 137 7.09 -18.70 -16.43
N PHE A 138 8.10 -18.83 -17.28
CA PHE A 138 9.30 -19.63 -17.01
C PHE A 138 10.53 -18.74 -17.01
N ARG A 139 11.17 -18.63 -15.84
CA ARG A 139 12.51 -18.05 -15.60
C ARG A 139 12.83 -16.87 -16.54
N GLU A 140 12.37 -15.67 -16.16
CA GLU A 140 12.84 -14.35 -16.65
C GLU A 140 13.73 -14.37 -17.91
N GLN A 141 13.17 -14.75 -19.06
CA GLN A 141 13.78 -14.50 -20.37
C GLN A 141 12.72 -13.88 -21.26
N GLN A 142 12.89 -12.58 -21.51
CA GLN A 142 12.03 -11.78 -22.37
C GLN A 142 12.19 -12.25 -23.83
N ALA A 143 11.22 -13.01 -24.33
CA ALA A 143 11.11 -13.27 -25.77
C ALA A 143 10.34 -12.11 -26.42
N TYR A 144 11.07 -11.23 -27.11
CA TYR A 144 10.48 -10.14 -27.89
C TYR A 144 10.06 -10.68 -29.27
N GLY A 145 8.77 -11.01 -29.44
CA GLY A 145 8.19 -11.36 -30.73
C GLY A 145 7.66 -10.12 -31.44
N GLN A 146 8.40 -9.59 -32.42
CA GLN A 146 7.85 -8.64 -33.40
C GLN A 146 7.13 -9.40 -34.51
N GLN A 147 5.81 -9.21 -34.63
CA GLN A 147 5.08 -9.63 -35.83
C GLN A 147 5.12 -8.50 -36.87
N CYS A 148 5.90 -8.70 -37.92
CA CYS A 148 5.90 -7.84 -39.12
C CYS A 148 4.59 -8.05 -39.89
N GLN A 149 3.68 -7.09 -39.84
CA GLN A 149 2.56 -7.01 -40.79
C GLN A 149 2.95 -6.10 -41.97
N SER A 150 3.58 -6.68 -42.98
CA SER A 150 3.52 -6.12 -44.33
C SER A 150 3.10 -7.23 -45.29
N ALA A 151 1.83 -7.17 -45.70
CA ALA A 151 1.32 -7.97 -46.80
C ALA A 151 2.01 -7.52 -48.10
N ARG A 152 2.85 -8.37 -48.68
CA ARG A 152 3.18 -8.40 -50.12
C ARG A 152 3.86 -9.73 -50.48
N PRO A 153 3.36 -10.47 -51.49
CA PRO A 153 4.00 -11.69 -51.97
C PRO A 153 4.91 -11.33 -53.15
N ALA A 154 6.22 -11.30 -52.93
CA ALA A 154 7.21 -11.44 -54.00
C ALA A 154 8.59 -11.70 -53.39
N LEU A 155 9.04 -12.94 -53.60
CA LEU A 155 10.39 -13.43 -53.83
C LEU A 155 11.59 -12.60 -53.34
N HIS A 156 12.47 -13.34 -52.65
CA HIS A 156 13.90 -13.12 -52.39
C HIS A 156 14.34 -12.44 -51.07
N GLN A 157 15.05 -13.27 -50.29
CA GLN A 157 16.13 -12.96 -49.34
C GLN A 157 15.76 -12.56 -47.90
N CYS A 158 15.32 -13.55 -47.11
CA CYS A 158 15.58 -13.56 -45.66
C CYS A 158 16.82 -14.44 -45.37
N PRO A 159 17.88 -13.94 -44.73
CA PRO A 159 19.11 -14.69 -44.48
C PRO A 159 18.99 -15.74 -43.36
N PHE A 160 17.83 -15.86 -42.69
CA PHE A 160 17.63 -16.75 -41.54
C PHE A 160 17.13 -18.16 -41.92
N CYS A 161 16.60 -18.39 -43.13
CA CYS A 161 16.10 -19.70 -43.57
C CYS A 161 17.18 -20.64 -44.17
N ARG A 162 18.46 -20.26 -44.20
CA ARG A 162 19.53 -21.06 -44.85
C ARG A 162 20.31 -21.99 -43.92
N ARG A 163 19.83 -22.27 -42.71
CA ARG A 163 20.54 -23.12 -41.75
C ARG A 163 19.61 -24.12 -41.03
N SER A 164 19.08 -25.09 -41.77
CA SER A 164 18.59 -26.37 -41.21
C SER A 164 18.17 -27.33 -42.32
N THR A 165 19.11 -27.73 -43.18
CA THR A 165 18.96 -28.97 -43.96
C THR A 165 20.33 -29.63 -44.01
N GLY A 166 20.55 -30.54 -43.06
CA GLY A 166 21.82 -31.23 -42.86
C GLY A 166 21.78 -32.13 -41.64
N ALA A 167 20.86 -33.10 -41.62
CA ALA A 167 21.00 -34.30 -40.80
C ALA A 167 20.41 -35.46 -41.61
N ALA A 168 21.32 -36.33 -42.04
CA ALA A 168 21.08 -37.44 -42.94
C ALA A 168 20.12 -38.48 -42.35
N LEU A 169 19.20 -38.95 -43.20
CA LEU A 169 18.49 -40.20 -43.04
C LEU A 169 19.50 -41.34 -43.24
N GLY A 170 19.76 -42.12 -42.19
CA GLY A 170 20.40 -43.43 -42.32
C GLY A 170 19.39 -44.43 -42.89
N THR A 171 19.71 -44.98 -44.06
CA THR A 171 19.04 -46.13 -44.68
C THR A 171 19.70 -47.40 -44.14
N SER A 172 18.87 -48.34 -43.68
CA SER A 172 18.64 -49.67 -44.27
C SER A 172 19.57 -50.75 -43.73
N ASP A 173 18.99 -51.79 -43.13
CA ASP A 173 19.44 -53.16 -43.33
C ASP A 173 18.22 -54.09 -43.27
N THR A 174 18.05 -54.87 -44.34
CA THR A 174 17.00 -55.87 -44.52
C THR A 174 17.67 -57.23 -44.70
N THR A 175 17.06 -58.24 -44.07
CA THR A 175 16.95 -59.67 -44.44
C THR A 175 18.06 -60.68 -44.11
N ASN A 176 17.56 -61.76 -43.46
CA ASN A 176 17.92 -63.19 -43.52
C ASN A 176 19.33 -63.64 -43.09
#